data_AF-A0A061DDS0-F1
#
_entry.id   AF-A0A061DDS0-F1
#
_cell.length_a   1.000
_cell.length_b   1.000
_cell.length_c   1.000
_cell.angle_alpha   90.00
_cell.angle_beta   90.00
_cell.angle_gamma   90.00
#
_symmetry.space_group_name_H-M   'P 1'
#
loop_
_entity.id
_entity.type
_entity.pdbx_description
1 polymer ?
#
loop_
_entity_poly.entity_id
_entity_poly.type
_entity_poly.pdbx_seq_one_letter_code
_entity_poly.pdbx_strand_id
1 'polypeptide(L)'
;MVADSLTQFPHDLKEGIDWLIALKGTDPENNLKAMGAALYDFLADKPDGTMRMPALEEVKHITREFLEKPEIKYQPFVRGLISRLNEPVDQSTKKSFKGLSMVPKSAYETIIKSRGANPKAIAEKLGKVVDGCENFLKRIAVPDQYKCAYSSKATWAESCAKDPEACAVVLVGIAPMLYSGLRSLQIVSRDAFRQGPNSEASERMEEVLEAVGYKEAEYQSEKGRPIYKALSGVDLGIFTVLYDVARYWALY
;
A
#
# COMPACT_ATOMS: atom_id res chain seq x y z
N MET A 1 4.41 -18.04 7.13
CA MET A 1 3.22 -18.51 7.88
C MET A 1 2.01 -17.95 7.14
N VAL A 2 0.92 -18.70 7.00
CA VAL A 2 -0.29 -18.16 6.35
C VAL A 2 -1.11 -17.45 7.43
N ALA A 3 -1.50 -16.20 7.20
CA ALA A 3 -2.31 -15.40 8.11
C ALA A 3 -3.78 -15.83 8.06
N ASP A 4 -4.40 -15.97 9.22
CA ASP A 4 -5.80 -16.37 9.38
C ASP A 4 -6.74 -15.17 9.62
N SER A 5 -6.20 -13.95 9.78
CA SER A 5 -6.97 -12.71 10.02
C SER A 5 -6.43 -11.52 9.21
N LEU A 6 -7.32 -10.65 8.73
CA LEU A 6 -6.99 -9.36 8.11
C LEU A 6 -6.42 -8.33 9.11
N THR A 7 -6.43 -8.62 10.41
CA THR A 7 -5.76 -7.76 11.41
C THR A 7 -4.28 -8.10 11.59
N GLN A 8 -3.80 -9.19 10.97
CA GLN A 8 -2.38 -9.50 10.92
C GLN A 8 -1.72 -8.64 9.84
N PHE A 9 -0.55 -8.09 10.15
CA PHE A 9 0.10 -7.12 9.27
C PHE A 9 0.88 -7.79 8.14
N PRO A 10 0.74 -7.30 6.89
CA PRO A 10 1.67 -7.56 5.80
C PRO A 10 3.09 -7.07 6.11
N HIS A 11 4.11 -7.81 5.68
CA HIS A 11 5.53 -7.45 5.83
C HIS A 11 6.19 -7.00 4.53
N ASP A 12 5.55 -7.25 3.38
CA ASP A 12 6.01 -6.82 2.08
C ASP A 12 4.84 -6.54 1.11
N LEU A 13 5.18 -6.08 -0.10
CA LEU A 13 4.19 -5.74 -1.12
C LEU A 13 3.30 -6.93 -1.50
N LYS A 14 3.89 -8.12 -1.65
CA LYS A 14 3.15 -9.32 -2.03
C LYS A 14 2.11 -9.63 -0.95
N GLU A 15 2.50 -9.64 0.32
CA GLU A 15 1.56 -9.83 1.43
C GLU A 15 0.50 -8.71 1.47
N GLY A 16 0.87 -7.47 1.15
CA GLY A 16 -0.07 -6.35 1.08
C GLY A 16 -1.11 -6.51 -0.04
N ILE A 17 -0.69 -7.03 -1.19
CA ILE A 17 -1.59 -7.36 -2.31
C ILE A 17 -2.49 -8.54 -1.94
N ASP A 18 -1.95 -9.59 -1.33
CA ASP A 18 -2.72 -10.73 -0.83
C ASP A 18 -3.77 -10.29 0.19
N TRP A 19 -3.41 -9.37 1.09
CA TRP A 19 -4.33 -8.77 2.06
C TRP A 19 -5.48 -8.01 1.38
N LEU A 20 -5.20 -7.23 0.33
CA LEU A 20 -6.23 -6.52 -0.44
C LEU A 20 -7.21 -7.46 -1.14
N ILE A 21 -6.71 -8.59 -1.65
CA ILE A 21 -7.53 -9.63 -2.29
C ILE A 21 -8.37 -10.37 -1.24
N ALA A 22 -7.80 -10.68 -0.08
CA ALA A 22 -8.52 -11.28 1.04
C ALA A 22 -9.62 -10.35 1.60
N LEU A 23 -9.33 -9.04 1.70
CA LEU A 23 -10.29 -7.99 2.05
C LEU A 23 -11.47 -7.94 1.06
N LYS A 24 -11.19 -8.04 -0.24
CA LYS A 24 -12.24 -8.10 -1.29
C LYS A 24 -13.18 -9.28 -1.03
N GLY A 25 -12.62 -10.46 -0.78
CA GLY A 25 -13.37 -11.68 -0.47
C GLY A 25 -14.39 -12.04 -1.56
N THR A 26 -15.45 -12.74 -1.16
CA THR A 26 -16.54 -13.17 -2.07
C THR A 26 -17.67 -12.15 -2.23
N ASP A 27 -17.66 -11.08 -1.42
CA ASP A 27 -18.64 -10.00 -1.47
C ASP A 27 -17.93 -8.63 -1.59
N PRO A 28 -17.36 -8.33 -2.76
CA PRO A 28 -16.54 -7.14 -2.96
C PRO A 28 -17.30 -5.84 -2.65
N GLU A 29 -18.58 -5.76 -3.02
CA GLU A 29 -19.37 -4.54 -2.88
C GLU A 29 -19.55 -4.19 -1.40
N ASN A 30 -20.01 -5.14 -0.58
CA ASN A 30 -20.26 -4.87 0.82
C ASN A 30 -18.96 -4.72 1.62
N ASN A 31 -17.95 -5.54 1.35
CA ASN A 31 -16.67 -5.48 2.06
C ASN A 31 -15.95 -4.15 1.82
N LEU A 32 -15.86 -3.70 0.56
CA LEU A 32 -15.19 -2.44 0.23
C LEU A 32 -15.99 -1.23 0.71
N LYS A 33 -17.33 -1.29 0.70
CA LYS A 33 -18.18 -0.25 1.28
C LYS A 33 -17.98 -0.13 2.78
N ALA A 34 -17.94 -1.26 3.49
CA ALA A 34 -17.71 -1.30 4.93
C ALA A 34 -16.30 -0.79 5.28
N MET A 35 -15.29 -1.19 4.51
CA MET A 35 -13.94 -0.66 4.66
C MET A 35 -13.86 0.84 4.36
N GLY A 36 -14.53 1.32 3.31
CA GLY A 36 -14.56 2.73 2.98
C GLY A 36 -15.20 3.59 4.08
N ALA A 37 -16.22 3.07 4.76
CA ALA A 37 -16.81 3.69 5.95
C ALA A 37 -15.84 3.65 7.13
N ALA A 38 -15.25 2.49 7.44
CA ALA A 38 -14.29 2.36 8.53
C ALA A 38 -13.08 3.30 8.37
N LEU A 39 -12.53 3.40 7.16
CA LEU A 39 -11.45 4.33 6.86
C LEU A 39 -11.91 5.79 6.97
N TYR A 40 -13.11 6.13 6.49
CA TYR A 40 -13.65 7.48 6.64
C TYR A 40 -13.76 7.87 8.11
N ASP A 41 -14.36 7.01 8.93
CA ASP A 41 -14.57 7.23 10.36
C ASP A 41 -13.24 7.31 11.09
N PHE A 42 -12.29 6.41 10.81
CA PHE A 42 -10.94 6.45 11.36
C PHE A 42 -10.23 7.78 11.08
N LEU A 43 -10.30 8.26 9.84
CA LEU A 43 -9.69 9.52 9.44
C LEU A 43 -10.42 10.73 10.05
N ALA A 44 -11.73 10.63 10.30
CA ALA A 44 -12.57 11.71 10.83
C ALA A 44 -12.47 11.86 12.36
N ASP A 45 -12.47 10.73 13.07
CA ASP A 45 -12.44 10.65 14.52
C ASP A 45 -11.09 11.10 15.10
N LYS A 46 -10.01 10.90 14.34
CA LYS A 46 -8.65 11.17 14.80
C LYS A 46 -7.93 12.16 13.87
N PRO A 47 -8.29 13.45 13.89
CA PRO A 47 -7.74 14.44 12.96
C PRO A 47 -6.36 14.96 13.35
N ASP A 48 -5.91 14.82 14.61
CA ASP A 48 -4.78 15.58 15.15
C ASP A 48 -3.55 14.75 15.57
N GLY A 49 -3.51 13.44 15.33
CA GLY A 49 -2.29 12.67 15.56
C GLY A 49 -2.06 12.23 17.01
N THR A 50 -2.89 12.67 17.95
CA THR A 50 -2.55 12.61 19.38
C THR A 50 -2.85 11.27 20.03
N MET A 51 -3.68 10.43 19.40
CA MET A 51 -4.02 9.12 19.93
C MET A 51 -2.94 8.10 19.59
N ARG A 52 -2.18 7.65 20.60
CA ARG A 52 -1.26 6.52 20.46
C ARG A 52 -2.05 5.25 20.20
N MET A 53 -1.86 4.67 19.02
CA MET A 53 -2.44 3.39 18.64
C MET A 53 -1.33 2.35 18.50
N PRO A 54 -1.16 1.44 19.48
CA PRO A 54 -0.09 0.45 19.45
C PRO A 54 -0.06 -0.35 18.15
N ALA A 55 -1.22 -0.75 17.63
CA ALA A 55 -1.36 -1.44 16.34
C ALA A 55 -0.84 -0.61 15.15
N LEU A 56 -1.08 0.71 15.15
CA LEU A 56 -0.58 1.60 14.11
C LEU A 56 0.94 1.75 14.19
N GLU A 57 1.51 1.83 15.39
CA GLU A 57 2.96 1.90 15.59
C GLU A 57 3.67 0.60 15.19
N GLU A 58 3.03 -0.54 15.43
CA GLU A 58 3.55 -1.85 15.02
C GLU A 58 3.60 -1.99 13.49
N VAL A 59 2.49 -1.73 12.79
CA VAL A 59 2.49 -1.74 11.32
C VAL A 59 3.39 -0.64 10.75
N LYS A 60 3.57 0.48 11.47
CA LYS A 60 4.52 1.52 11.08
C LYS A 60 5.95 1.03 11.07
N HIS A 61 6.32 0.29 12.11
CA HIS A 61 7.63 -0.32 12.21
C HIS A 61 7.86 -1.29 11.05
N ILE A 62 6.92 -2.20 10.79
CA ILE A 62 7.00 -3.19 9.71
C ILE A 62 7.13 -2.51 8.33
N THR A 63 6.26 -1.55 8.03
CA THR A 63 6.33 -0.82 6.76
C THR A 63 7.61 0.01 6.65
N ARG A 64 8.18 0.53 7.76
CA ARG A 64 9.49 1.20 7.74
C ARG A 64 10.61 0.23 7.36
N GLU A 65 10.67 -0.95 7.97
CA GLU A 65 11.65 -1.98 7.62
C GLU A 65 11.58 -2.34 6.13
N PHE A 66 10.36 -2.47 5.58
CA PHE A 66 10.17 -2.65 4.14
C PHE A 66 10.75 -1.49 3.31
N LEU A 67 10.44 -0.23 3.66
CA LEU A 67 10.92 0.94 2.92
C LEU A 67 12.45 1.07 2.98
N GLU A 68 13.09 0.57 4.04
CA GLU A 68 14.54 0.60 4.25
C GLU A 68 15.30 -0.51 3.52
N LYS A 69 14.62 -1.38 2.76
CA LYS A 69 15.27 -2.37 1.90
C LYS A 69 16.18 -1.71 0.85
N PRO A 70 17.45 -2.12 0.69
CA PRO A 70 18.41 -1.48 -0.22
C PRO A 70 17.95 -1.43 -1.68
N GLU A 71 17.05 -2.34 -2.08
CA GLU A 71 16.48 -2.45 -3.41
C GLU A 71 15.51 -1.30 -3.75
N ILE A 72 14.93 -0.65 -2.74
CA ILE A 72 13.95 0.43 -2.95
C ILE A 72 14.29 1.73 -2.21
N LYS A 73 15.03 1.68 -1.09
CA LYS A 73 15.25 2.84 -0.20
C LYS A 73 15.87 4.06 -0.85
N TYR A 74 16.63 3.87 -1.93
CA TYR A 74 17.33 4.96 -2.60
C TYR A 74 16.49 5.68 -3.67
N GLN A 75 15.31 5.16 -3.99
CA GLN A 75 14.42 5.80 -4.96
C GLN A 75 13.86 7.10 -4.36
N PRO A 76 13.81 8.23 -5.10
CA PRO A 76 13.46 9.54 -4.55
C PRO A 76 12.12 9.59 -3.80
N PHE A 77 11.11 8.88 -4.29
CA PHE A 77 9.79 8.83 -3.64
C PHE A 77 9.78 7.97 -2.37
N VAL A 78 10.63 6.94 -2.29
CA VAL A 78 10.82 6.13 -1.07
C VAL A 78 11.55 6.93 -0.02
N ARG A 79 12.65 7.61 -0.39
CA ARG A 79 13.35 8.55 0.50
C ARG A 79 12.40 9.61 1.05
N GLY A 80 11.55 10.19 0.19
CA GLY A 80 10.54 11.16 0.62
C GLY A 80 9.54 10.61 1.64
N LEU A 81 9.16 9.34 1.55
CA LEU A 81 8.31 8.68 2.56
C LEU A 81 9.07 8.41 3.86
N ILE A 82 10.30 7.88 3.79
CA ILE A 82 11.16 7.63 4.95
C ILE A 82 11.45 8.92 5.71
N SER A 83 11.80 10.01 5.00
CA SER A 83 12.06 11.30 5.65
C SER A 83 10.86 11.78 6.45
N ARG A 84 9.64 11.69 5.91
CA ARG A 84 8.42 12.08 6.62
C ARG A 84 8.10 11.20 7.82
N LEU A 85 8.55 9.95 7.79
CA LEU A 85 8.39 9.02 8.91
C LEU A 85 9.35 9.26 10.07
N ASN A 86 10.48 9.91 9.76
CA ASN A 86 11.54 10.20 10.73
C ASN A 86 11.49 11.63 11.23
N GLU A 87 10.68 12.51 10.63
CA GLU A 87 10.44 13.86 11.14
C GLU A 87 9.66 13.75 12.47
N PRO A 88 10.22 14.21 13.61
CA PRO A 88 9.43 14.31 14.83
C PRO A 88 8.25 15.24 14.57
N VAL A 89 7.08 14.88 15.09
CA VAL A 89 5.87 15.73 15.11
C VAL A 89 6.14 16.91 16.06
N ASP A 90 7.03 17.81 15.67
CA ASP A 90 7.35 19.00 16.43
C ASP A 90 6.26 20.03 16.15
N GLN A 91 5.50 20.38 17.19
CA GLN A 91 4.44 21.39 17.12
C GLN A 91 4.99 22.78 16.73
N SER A 92 6.32 22.97 16.71
CA SER A 92 7.01 24.21 16.36
C SER A 92 7.26 24.43 14.86
N THR A 93 7.19 23.41 14.00
CA THR A 93 7.56 23.49 12.56
C THR A 93 6.47 24.08 11.63
N LYS A 94 5.46 24.76 12.18
CA LYS A 94 4.45 25.52 11.40
C LYS A 94 5.03 26.64 10.50
N LYS A 95 6.34 26.93 10.57
CA LYS A 95 6.99 28.04 9.84
C LYS A 95 7.90 27.63 8.67
N SER A 96 8.18 26.34 8.45
CA SER A 96 9.25 25.91 7.52
C SER A 96 8.77 25.41 6.15
N PHE A 97 7.47 25.45 5.84
CA PHE A 97 6.92 24.91 4.59
C PHE A 97 6.57 26.00 3.56
N LYS A 98 7.55 26.81 3.15
CA LYS A 98 7.36 27.80 2.06
C LYS A 98 7.62 27.26 0.65
N GLY A 99 8.11 26.03 0.49
CA GLY A 99 8.57 25.51 -0.81
C GLY A 99 7.84 24.29 -1.41
N LEU A 100 7.13 23.50 -0.60
CA LEU A 100 6.29 22.39 -1.09
C LEU A 100 4.90 22.56 -0.50
N SER A 101 3.91 22.67 -1.40
CA SER A 101 2.46 22.80 -1.16
C SER A 101 2.01 22.66 0.30
N MET A 102 1.47 23.76 0.86
CA MET A 102 0.65 23.83 2.08
C MET A 102 0.22 22.46 2.57
N VAL A 103 0.81 21.98 3.68
CA VAL A 103 0.23 20.89 4.46
C VAL A 103 -0.94 21.51 5.22
N PRO A 104 -2.20 21.19 4.88
CA PRO A 104 -3.36 21.60 5.68
C PRO A 104 -3.26 20.99 7.07
N LYS A 105 -3.91 21.60 8.07
CA LYS A 105 -3.75 21.31 9.51
C LYS A 105 -4.04 19.86 9.92
N SER A 106 -4.59 19.04 9.02
CA SER A 106 -4.67 17.59 9.16
C SER A 106 -4.83 16.91 7.80
N ALA A 107 -4.36 15.66 7.69
CA ALA A 107 -4.71 14.76 6.59
C ALA A 107 -6.23 14.59 6.45
N TYR A 108 -7.00 14.72 7.53
CA TYR A 108 -8.47 14.82 7.49
C TYR A 108 -8.96 16.04 6.66
N GLU A 109 -8.43 17.25 6.93
CA GLU A 109 -8.77 18.44 6.15
C GLU A 109 -8.33 18.32 4.67
N THR A 110 -7.22 17.64 4.44
CA THR A 110 -6.64 17.46 3.10
C THR A 110 -7.39 16.42 2.27
N ILE A 111 -7.71 15.26 2.85
CA ILE A 111 -8.27 14.11 2.13
C ILE A 111 -9.80 14.19 2.12
N ILE A 112 -10.42 14.50 3.27
CA ILE A 112 -11.87 14.47 3.43
C ILE A 112 -12.52 15.80 3.09
N LYS A 113 -12.09 16.92 3.70
CA LYS A 113 -12.73 18.23 3.46
C LYS A 113 -12.37 18.84 2.11
N SER A 114 -11.10 18.84 1.72
CA SER A 114 -10.67 19.55 0.49
C SER A 114 -11.04 18.84 -0.82
N ARG A 115 -11.35 17.53 -0.76
CA ARG A 115 -11.68 16.71 -1.94
C ARG A 115 -13.09 16.10 -1.91
N GLY A 116 -13.94 16.51 -0.96
CA GLY A 116 -15.31 16.01 -0.83
C GLY A 116 -15.40 14.49 -0.66
N ALA A 117 -14.38 13.86 -0.04
CA ALA A 117 -14.39 12.42 0.12
C ALA A 117 -15.48 12.04 1.13
N ASN A 118 -16.30 11.07 0.75
CA ASN A 118 -17.29 10.41 1.60
C ASN A 118 -17.01 8.90 1.58
N PRO A 119 -17.62 8.11 2.48
CA PRO A 119 -17.39 6.66 2.54
C PRO A 119 -17.50 5.95 1.19
N LYS A 120 -18.50 6.31 0.38
CA LYS A 120 -18.72 5.73 -0.95
C LYS A 120 -17.58 6.05 -1.91
N ALA A 121 -17.15 7.31 -1.97
CA ALA A 121 -16.04 7.72 -2.84
C ALA A 121 -14.70 7.07 -2.43
N ILE A 122 -14.50 6.83 -1.13
CA ILE A 122 -13.34 6.08 -0.62
C ILE A 122 -13.43 4.62 -1.05
N ALA A 123 -14.59 3.97 -0.87
CA ALA A 123 -14.82 2.59 -1.28
C ALA A 123 -14.57 2.38 -2.79
N GLU A 124 -15.10 3.28 -3.64
CA GLU A 124 -14.88 3.23 -5.09
C GLU A 124 -13.40 3.34 -5.47
N LYS A 125 -12.67 4.25 -4.80
CA LYS A 125 -11.23 4.42 -5.00
C LYS A 125 -10.45 3.19 -4.55
N LEU A 126 -10.79 2.63 -3.40
CA LEU A 126 -10.17 1.42 -2.87
C LEU A 126 -10.44 0.23 -3.80
N GLY A 127 -11.66 0.09 -4.32
CA GLY A 127 -12.00 -0.94 -5.30
C GLY A 127 -11.10 -0.90 -6.53
N LYS A 128 -10.78 0.30 -7.05
CA LYS A 128 -9.81 0.44 -8.15
C LYS A 128 -8.40 -0.03 -7.77
N VAL A 129 -7.93 0.26 -6.56
CA VAL A 129 -6.64 -0.23 -6.06
C VAL A 129 -6.63 -1.76 -6.03
N VAL A 130 -7.67 -2.36 -5.45
CA VAL A 130 -7.82 -3.81 -5.32
C VAL A 130 -7.89 -4.48 -6.69
N ASP A 131 -8.71 -3.97 -7.61
CA ASP A 131 -8.84 -4.53 -8.95
C ASP A 131 -7.54 -4.38 -9.76
N GLY A 132 -6.81 -3.27 -9.59
CA GLY A 132 -5.48 -3.09 -10.18
C GLY A 132 -4.48 -4.13 -9.68
N CYS A 133 -4.46 -4.39 -8.38
CA CYS A 133 -3.58 -5.39 -7.76
C CYS A 133 -3.97 -6.82 -8.15
N GLU A 134 -5.27 -7.14 -8.19
CA GLU A 134 -5.77 -8.43 -8.64
C GLU A 134 -5.43 -8.70 -10.11
N ASN A 135 -5.60 -7.70 -10.98
CA ASN A 135 -5.23 -7.80 -12.39
C ASN A 135 -3.72 -7.94 -12.59
N PHE A 136 -2.92 -7.24 -11.79
CA PHE A 136 -1.48 -7.42 -11.76
C PHE A 136 -1.13 -8.87 -11.39
N LEU A 137 -1.68 -9.37 -10.29
CA LEU A 137 -1.39 -10.72 -9.80
C LEU A 137 -1.82 -11.80 -10.80
N LYS A 138 -3.02 -11.70 -11.39
CA LYS A 138 -3.51 -12.63 -12.45
C LYS A 138 -2.57 -12.75 -13.64
N ARG A 139 -1.75 -11.73 -13.91
CA ARG A 139 -0.83 -11.69 -15.07
C ARG A 139 0.58 -12.17 -14.73
N ILE A 140 0.98 -12.06 -13.47
CA ILE A 140 2.34 -12.43 -13.07
C ILE A 140 2.37 -13.78 -12.34
N ALA A 141 1.32 -14.18 -11.63
CA ALA A 141 1.34 -15.39 -10.83
C ALA A 141 1.47 -16.64 -11.71
N VAL A 142 2.38 -17.54 -11.34
CA VAL A 142 2.43 -18.88 -11.92
C VAL A 142 1.34 -19.72 -11.25
N PRO A 143 0.43 -20.34 -12.02
CA PRO A 143 -0.57 -21.26 -11.47
C PRO A 143 0.07 -22.34 -10.61
N ASP A 144 -0.58 -22.70 -9.51
CA ASP A 144 -0.16 -23.72 -8.53
C ASP A 144 1.14 -23.45 -7.76
N GLN A 145 1.96 -22.49 -8.20
CA GLN A 145 3.20 -22.11 -7.50
C GLN A 145 2.99 -20.88 -6.61
N TYR A 146 2.08 -19.98 -6.99
CA TYR A 146 1.75 -18.82 -6.18
C TYR A 146 1.07 -19.21 -4.85
N LYS A 147 1.66 -18.78 -3.74
CA LYS A 147 1.11 -19.03 -2.40
C LYS A 147 0.62 -17.73 -1.78
N CYS A 148 -0.69 -17.58 -1.65
CA CYS A 148 -1.30 -16.45 -0.94
C CYS A 148 -0.82 -16.42 0.52
N ALA A 149 -0.47 -15.23 1.01
CA ALA A 149 -0.08 -15.02 2.41
C ALA A 149 -1.25 -15.12 3.39
N TYR A 150 -2.49 -15.01 2.90
CA TYR A 150 -3.72 -15.03 3.71
C TYR A 150 -4.56 -16.28 3.39
N SER A 151 -5.08 -16.91 4.43
CA SER A 151 -5.93 -18.10 4.30
C SER A 151 -7.35 -17.72 3.94
N SER A 152 -8.17 -18.72 3.62
CA SER A 152 -9.61 -18.54 3.39
C SER A 152 -10.38 -18.05 4.63
N LYS A 153 -9.76 -18.04 5.82
CA LYS A 153 -10.38 -17.52 7.05
C LYS A 153 -10.21 -16.01 7.21
N ALA A 154 -9.19 -15.42 6.58
CA ALA A 154 -8.90 -14.00 6.65
C ALA A 154 -9.89 -13.19 5.80
N THR A 155 -11.15 -13.15 6.25
CA THR A 155 -12.24 -12.45 5.59
C THR A 155 -12.64 -11.21 6.38
N TRP A 156 -13.33 -10.27 5.72
CA TRP A 156 -13.91 -9.12 6.42
C TRP A 156 -14.83 -9.54 7.57
N ALA A 157 -15.70 -10.52 7.34
CA ALA A 157 -16.68 -10.97 8.33
C ALA A 157 -16.02 -11.51 9.61
N GLU A 158 -14.98 -12.32 9.45
CA GLU A 158 -14.27 -12.94 10.57
C GLU A 158 -13.28 -11.98 11.25
N SER A 159 -12.65 -11.08 10.49
CA SER A 159 -11.53 -10.26 10.98
C SER A 159 -11.93 -8.85 11.38
N CYS A 160 -12.78 -8.19 10.57
CA CYS A 160 -13.00 -6.75 10.63
C CYS A 160 -14.41 -6.37 11.09
N ALA A 161 -15.43 -7.23 10.93
CA ALA A 161 -16.81 -6.82 11.15
C ALA A 161 -17.12 -6.39 12.60
N LYS A 162 -16.41 -6.97 13.59
CA LYS A 162 -16.54 -6.61 15.01
C LYS A 162 -15.77 -5.35 15.38
N ASP A 163 -14.64 -5.11 14.71
CA ASP A 163 -13.78 -3.96 14.90
C ASP A 163 -13.27 -3.47 13.53
N PRO A 164 -14.08 -2.70 12.79
CA PRO A 164 -13.69 -2.23 11.46
C PRO A 164 -12.48 -1.29 11.50
N GLU A 165 -12.26 -0.63 12.64
CA GLU A 165 -11.15 0.29 12.86
C GLU A 165 -9.81 -0.46 12.79
N ALA A 166 -9.72 -1.66 13.36
CA ALA A 166 -8.51 -2.48 13.30
C ALA A 166 -8.03 -2.72 11.87
N CYS A 167 -8.95 -3.01 10.93
CA CYS A 167 -8.59 -3.20 9.53
C CYS A 167 -8.28 -1.86 8.82
N ALA A 168 -8.93 -0.76 9.20
CA ALA A 168 -8.57 0.56 8.71
C ALA A 168 -7.14 0.94 9.13
N VAL A 169 -6.74 0.62 10.36
CA VAL A 169 -5.36 0.78 10.85
C VAL A 169 -4.37 0.00 9.99
N VAL A 170 -4.67 -1.26 9.67
CA VAL A 170 -3.82 -2.08 8.78
C VAL A 170 -3.67 -1.40 7.43
N LEU A 171 -4.78 -0.99 6.78
CA LEU A 171 -4.74 -0.34 5.47
C LEU A 171 -3.91 0.95 5.47
N VAL A 172 -4.13 1.81 6.48
CA VAL A 172 -3.36 3.04 6.65
C VAL A 172 -1.88 2.71 6.86
N GLY A 173 -1.59 1.71 7.69
CA GLY A 173 -0.28 1.15 7.97
C GLY A 173 0.50 0.68 6.73
N ILE A 174 -0.15 -0.04 5.83
CA ILE A 174 0.52 -0.63 4.67
C ILE A 174 0.46 0.26 3.43
N ALA A 175 -0.30 1.35 3.44
CA ALA A 175 -0.42 2.24 2.28
C ALA A 175 0.94 2.74 1.73
N PRO A 176 1.94 3.13 2.55
CA PRO A 176 3.27 3.49 2.05
C PRO A 176 3.99 2.29 1.39
N MET A 177 3.86 1.09 1.96
CA MET A 177 4.43 -0.16 1.41
C MET A 177 3.81 -0.48 0.05
N LEU A 178 2.48 -0.44 -0.05
CA LEU A 178 1.74 -0.63 -1.31
C LEU A 178 2.15 0.39 -2.36
N TYR A 179 2.15 1.68 -2.02
CA TYR A 179 2.53 2.75 -2.94
C TYR A 179 3.96 2.56 -3.46
N SER A 180 4.91 2.39 -2.55
CA SER A 180 6.33 2.33 -2.89
C SER A 180 6.66 1.06 -3.67
N GLY A 181 6.20 -0.11 -3.21
CA GLY A 181 6.43 -1.38 -3.87
C GLY A 181 5.89 -1.41 -5.30
N LEU A 182 4.64 -1.01 -5.51
CA LEU A 182 4.02 -0.97 -6.85
C LEU A 182 4.76 0.02 -7.76
N ARG A 183 5.15 1.18 -7.22
CA ARG A 183 5.85 2.20 -8.00
C ARG A 183 7.27 1.78 -8.36
N SER A 184 7.98 1.15 -7.44
CA SER A 184 9.32 0.59 -7.65
C SER A 184 9.28 -0.45 -8.75
N LEU A 185 8.36 -1.43 -8.68
CA LEU A 185 8.18 -2.44 -9.72
C LEU A 185 7.84 -1.81 -11.08
N GLN A 186 7.01 -0.76 -11.11
CA GLN A 186 6.64 -0.11 -12.37
C GLN A 186 7.86 0.54 -13.06
N ILE A 187 8.78 1.11 -12.28
CA ILE A 187 10.00 1.74 -12.81
C ILE A 187 10.97 0.67 -13.32
N VAL A 188 11.33 -0.31 -12.47
CA VAL A 188 12.34 -1.30 -12.84
C VAL A 188 11.86 -2.22 -13.96
N SER A 189 10.58 -2.61 -13.98
CA SER A 189 10.04 -3.44 -15.07
C SER A 189 10.01 -2.71 -16.42
N ARG A 190 9.75 -1.40 -16.42
CA ARG A 190 9.82 -0.58 -17.63
C ARG A 190 11.26 -0.49 -18.14
N ASP A 191 12.21 -0.30 -17.23
CA ASP A 191 13.62 -0.15 -17.60
C ASP A 191 14.20 -1.48 -18.08
N ALA A 192 13.91 -2.59 -17.39
CA ALA A 192 14.21 -3.96 -17.83
C ALA A 192 13.59 -4.28 -19.21
N PHE A 193 12.34 -3.85 -19.44
CA PHE A 193 11.71 -4.03 -20.76
C PHE A 193 12.45 -3.28 -21.87
N ARG A 194 12.94 -2.05 -21.60
CA ARG A 194 13.64 -1.23 -22.58
C ARG A 194 15.05 -1.73 -22.87
N GLN A 195 15.75 -2.23 -21.86
CA GLN A 195 17.15 -2.63 -21.96
C GLN A 195 17.32 -4.12 -22.32
N GLY A 196 16.30 -4.94 -22.11
CA GLY A 196 16.29 -6.37 -22.45
C GLY A 196 16.72 -7.28 -21.30
N PRO A 197 16.60 -8.61 -21.49
CA PRO A 197 16.68 -9.60 -20.42
C PRO A 197 18.07 -9.81 -19.79
N ASN A 198 19.16 -9.48 -20.50
CA ASN A 198 20.54 -9.66 -20.01
C ASN A 198 21.17 -8.32 -19.59
N SER A 199 20.35 -7.38 -19.13
CA SER A 199 20.81 -6.05 -18.71
C SER A 199 20.84 -5.95 -17.19
N GLU A 200 21.68 -5.05 -16.67
CA GLU A 200 21.67 -4.67 -15.24
C GLU A 200 20.26 -4.24 -14.79
N ALA A 201 19.44 -3.68 -15.69
CA ALA A 201 18.06 -3.32 -15.38
C ALA A 201 17.15 -4.55 -15.19
N SER A 202 17.42 -5.67 -15.86
CA SER A 202 16.71 -6.94 -15.66
C SER A 202 17.08 -7.56 -14.32
N GLU A 203 18.38 -7.65 -14.01
CA GLU A 203 18.87 -8.10 -12.70
C GLU A 203 18.27 -7.24 -11.58
N ARG A 204 18.27 -5.92 -11.77
CA ARG A 204 17.67 -4.99 -10.81
C ARG A 204 16.17 -5.22 -10.61
N MET A 205 15.44 -5.62 -11.65
CA MET A 205 14.02 -5.93 -11.53
C MET A 205 13.80 -7.19 -10.69
N GLU A 206 14.62 -8.22 -10.87
CA GLU A 206 14.58 -9.46 -10.10
C GLU A 206 14.88 -9.21 -8.62
N GLU A 207 15.94 -8.44 -8.32
CA GLU A 207 16.25 -8.01 -6.95
C GLU A 207 15.06 -7.30 -6.29
N VAL A 208 14.38 -6.39 -7.01
CA VAL A 208 13.22 -5.69 -6.48
C VAL A 208 12.03 -6.63 -6.30
N LEU A 209 11.79 -7.59 -7.20
CA LEU A 209 10.72 -8.58 -7.04
C LEU A 209 10.91 -9.41 -5.77
N GLU A 210 12.14 -9.88 -5.54
CA GLU A 210 12.49 -10.61 -4.33
C GLU A 210 12.33 -9.74 -3.08
N ALA A 211 12.86 -8.51 -3.11
CA ALA A 211 12.74 -7.57 -2.01
C ALA A 211 11.27 -7.23 -1.66
N VAL A 212 10.37 -7.25 -2.65
CA VAL A 212 8.95 -6.98 -2.44
C VAL A 212 8.10 -8.23 -2.21
N GLY A 213 8.73 -9.39 -2.00
CA GLY A 213 8.10 -10.59 -1.47
C GLY A 213 7.82 -11.70 -2.48
N TYR A 214 8.11 -11.48 -3.78
CA TYR A 214 7.88 -12.49 -4.81
C TYR A 214 9.08 -13.40 -4.98
N LYS A 215 8.86 -14.72 -4.90
CA LYS A 215 9.90 -15.71 -5.22
C LYS A 215 9.91 -16.01 -6.71
N GLU A 216 11.07 -16.31 -7.27
CA GLU A 216 11.24 -16.61 -8.70
C GLU A 216 10.25 -17.67 -9.22
N ALA A 217 10.03 -18.74 -8.46
CA ALA A 217 9.07 -19.79 -8.80
C ALA A 217 7.60 -19.30 -8.84
N GLU A 218 7.27 -18.23 -8.12
CA GLU A 218 5.88 -17.76 -7.96
C GLU A 218 5.43 -16.82 -9.08
N TYR A 219 6.35 -16.33 -9.93
CA TYR A 219 6.03 -15.38 -10.98
C TYR A 219 6.56 -15.76 -12.38
N GLN A 220 5.78 -15.40 -13.40
CA GLN A 220 6.12 -15.58 -14.81
C GLN A 220 6.99 -14.40 -15.28
N SER A 221 8.31 -14.48 -15.10
CA SER A 221 9.19 -13.50 -15.74
C SER A 221 10.64 -13.96 -15.82
N GLU A 222 11.04 -14.39 -17.02
CA GLU A 222 12.42 -14.22 -17.49
C GLU A 222 12.65 -12.81 -18.11
N LYS A 223 11.64 -11.92 -18.14
CA LYS A 223 11.64 -10.69 -18.96
C LYS A 223 10.80 -9.58 -18.32
N GLY A 224 11.24 -8.31 -18.38
CA GLY A 224 10.49 -7.20 -17.78
C GLY A 224 9.17 -6.79 -18.45
N ARG A 225 8.92 -7.23 -19.69
CA ARG A 225 7.71 -6.85 -20.46
C ARG A 225 6.38 -7.31 -19.83
N PRO A 226 6.21 -8.58 -19.41
CA PRO A 226 4.96 -9.06 -18.81
C PRO A 226 4.64 -8.32 -17.51
N ILE A 227 5.64 -8.08 -16.65
CA ILE A 227 5.47 -7.34 -15.38
C ILE A 227 5.09 -5.89 -15.66
N TYR A 228 5.79 -5.21 -16.57
CA TYR A 228 5.46 -3.82 -16.93
C TYR A 228 4.03 -3.71 -17.48
N LYS A 229 3.62 -4.64 -18.35
CA LYS A 229 2.25 -4.70 -18.85
C LYS A 229 1.26 -5.05 -17.74
N ALA A 230 1.61 -5.91 -16.79
CA ALA A 230 0.73 -6.25 -15.67
C ALA A 230 0.44 -5.03 -14.79
N LEU A 231 1.45 -4.18 -14.60
CA LEU A 231 1.34 -2.92 -13.85
C LEU A 231 0.67 -1.79 -14.63
N SER A 232 0.29 -1.97 -15.90
CA SER A 232 -0.42 -0.94 -16.65
C SER A 232 -1.81 -0.65 -16.08
N GLY A 233 -2.39 -1.60 -15.35
CA GLY A 233 -3.65 -1.41 -14.60
C GLY A 233 -3.48 -0.65 -13.29
N VAL A 234 -2.23 -0.45 -12.83
CA VAL A 234 -1.89 0.36 -11.66
C VAL A 234 -1.54 1.78 -12.13
N ASP A 235 -2.58 2.59 -12.33
CA ASP A 235 -2.45 3.92 -12.91
C ASP A 235 -2.15 5.03 -11.89
N LEU A 236 -2.03 6.26 -12.37
CA LEU A 236 -1.81 7.45 -11.54
C LEU A 236 -2.92 7.67 -10.49
N GLY A 237 -4.15 7.23 -10.77
CA GLY A 237 -5.27 7.30 -9.84
C GLY A 237 -5.02 6.42 -8.63
N ILE A 238 -4.61 5.17 -8.84
CA ILE A 238 -4.26 4.22 -7.77
C ILE A 238 -3.12 4.75 -6.92
N PHE A 239 -2.05 5.25 -7.55
CA PHE A 239 -0.93 5.85 -6.81
C PHE A 239 -1.36 7.08 -6.00
N THR A 240 -2.26 7.90 -6.53
CA THR A 240 -2.79 9.07 -5.80
C THR A 240 -3.55 8.64 -4.56
N VAL A 241 -4.39 7.61 -4.65
CA VAL A 241 -5.17 7.09 -3.52
C VAL A 241 -4.24 6.55 -2.43
N LEU A 242 -3.32 5.66 -2.79
CA LEU A 242 -2.37 5.07 -1.84
C LEU A 242 -1.48 6.12 -1.18
N TYR A 243 -1.01 7.09 -1.97
CA TYR A 243 -0.20 8.19 -1.44
C TYR A 243 -1.01 9.10 -0.50
N ASP A 244 -2.27 9.41 -0.83
CA ASP A 244 -3.14 10.20 0.04
C ASP A 244 -3.37 9.49 1.38
N VAL A 245 -3.66 8.19 1.38
CA VAL A 245 -3.79 7.39 2.61
C VAL A 245 -2.46 7.36 3.37
N ALA A 246 -1.33 7.15 2.68
CA ALA A 246 0.00 7.12 3.29
C ALA A 246 0.38 8.45 3.96
N ARG A 247 -0.14 9.61 3.51
CA ARG A 247 0.12 10.90 4.16
C ARG A 247 -0.43 10.99 5.57
N TYR A 248 -1.40 10.15 5.95
CA TYR A 248 -1.94 10.13 7.30
C TYR A 248 -0.91 9.72 8.35
N TRP A 249 0.09 8.92 7.97
CA TRP A 249 1.22 8.55 8.83
C TRP A 249 1.99 9.74 9.37
N ALA A 250 2.15 10.80 8.58
CA ALA A 250 2.94 11.97 8.97
C ALA A 250 2.24 12.84 10.04
N LEU A 251 1.04 12.46 10.50
CA LEU A 251 0.36 13.12 11.60
C LEU A 251 0.62 12.46 12.96
N TYR A 252 1.04 11.19 12.99
CA TYR A 252 1.12 10.35 14.20
C TYR A 252 2.56 9.96 14.51
#